data_AF-A0A7J6S185-F1
#
_entry.id   AF-A0A7J6S185-F1
#
_cell.length_a   1.000
_cell.length_b   1.000
_cell.length_c   1.000
_cell.angle_alpha   90.00
_cell.angle_beta   90.00
_cell.angle_gamma   90.00
#
_symmetry.space_group_name_H-M   'P 1'
#
loop_
_entity.id
_entity.type
_entity.pdbx_description
1 polymer ?
#
loop_
_entity_poly.entity_id
_entity_poly.type
_entity_poly.pdbx_seq_one_letter_code
_entity_poly.pdbx_strand_id
1 'polypeptide(L)'
;MPNFYEEPVAGGMSEKLWKYNQYLARKSLHHPFVQGLGDGTLDPEAFKHYVAQDSFFLNGYIRALCYCIAKSDVTATEKDLLLLLDGVRREAEALHHNYIDSPEVGGPAPACRKFVDFLLSIGRADCGPSVMIAALIPCARLYAWIGKELTVNRDIPEGHPYKDWLLLFAGEAVNIEAKTLEALLDEQVKACEYEQVAWTYQRSMQLEYDFFDAFGGELGRPAGRLQGIPTVLVVSGSESGGGSGHQADLKTLEALGVYSTSALTSIAAQNSQGVQRVQLVADDLFAAQIDSVNSVFGVSVVKVGSVPSPRQLRVVAEKLHGLPLVVDPVLPSTPADDSAAERDADDVLATYKDHIFPLATIVTSTMSEARRLVGRAESIGVGEATSVARAVAQYGPKYVLVRADGDCPDGETCSGVLYGRENEEFYEYTDKKISTTNTRGTGCTLASAIAGFMARGYPVPDAVESAIGYLHEVIACSEGTPLGQGPNRPLVHSANSIWVNYF
;
A
#
# COMPACT_ATOMS: atom_id res chain seq x y z
N MET A 1 20.33 8.99 -1.33
CA MET A 1 20.20 10.32 -1.98
C MET A 1 19.68 11.31 -0.95
N PRO A 2 20.07 12.60 -0.96
CA PRO A 2 19.46 13.58 -0.05
C PRO A 2 17.93 13.60 -0.21
N ASN A 3 17.21 13.77 0.89
CA ASN A 3 15.75 13.72 0.93
C ASN A 3 15.15 15.00 0.31
N PHE A 4 15.10 15.07 -1.03
CA PHE A 4 14.61 16.23 -1.79
C PHE A 4 13.07 16.28 -1.90
N TYR A 5 12.38 15.38 -1.22
CA TYR A 5 10.95 15.17 -1.35
C TYR A 5 10.20 15.69 -0.12
N GLU A 6 9.90 16.98 -0.13
CA GLU A 6 8.96 17.55 0.83
C GLU A 6 7.53 17.35 0.33
N GLU A 7 6.61 17.04 1.24
CA GLU A 7 5.16 17.14 1.00
C GLU A 7 4.79 18.54 0.47
N PRO A 8 3.59 18.73 -0.14
CA PRO A 8 3.12 20.05 -0.55
C PRO A 8 3.26 21.07 0.59
N VAL A 9 3.41 22.36 0.25
CA VAL A 9 3.64 23.44 1.23
C VAL A 9 2.61 23.37 2.37
N ALA A 10 3.10 23.22 3.60
CA ALA A 10 2.25 22.98 4.77
C ALA A 10 1.24 24.12 4.99
N GLY A 11 -0.05 23.76 5.09
CA GLY A 11 -1.18 24.65 5.40
C GLY A 11 -1.98 25.15 4.19
N GLY A 12 -1.55 24.84 2.96
CA GLY A 12 -2.16 25.30 1.70
C GLY A 12 -3.44 24.58 1.27
N MET A 13 -4.07 25.08 0.19
CA MET A 13 -5.14 24.37 -0.52
C MET A 13 -4.58 23.17 -1.28
N SER A 14 -3.41 23.33 -1.92
CA SER A 14 -2.72 22.28 -2.67
C SER A 14 -2.50 21.00 -1.83
N GLU A 15 -2.03 21.15 -0.59
CA GLU A 15 -1.83 20.07 0.37
C GLU A 15 -3.15 19.34 0.69
N LYS A 16 -4.23 20.10 0.93
CA LYS A 16 -5.56 19.52 1.22
C LYS A 16 -6.07 18.71 0.05
N LEU A 17 -5.91 19.23 -1.18
CA LEU A 17 -6.32 18.54 -2.40
C LEU A 17 -5.52 17.26 -2.62
N TRP A 18 -4.20 17.30 -2.42
CA TRP A 18 -3.35 16.12 -2.52
C TRP A 18 -3.75 15.06 -1.49
N LYS A 19 -3.87 15.43 -0.21
CA LYS A 19 -4.28 14.50 0.86
C LYS A 19 -5.67 13.90 0.61
N TYR A 20 -6.62 14.72 0.17
CA TYR A 20 -7.97 14.25 -0.15
C TYR A 20 -8.00 13.27 -1.34
N ASN A 21 -7.06 13.41 -2.28
CA ASN A 21 -6.96 12.56 -3.48
C ASN A 21 -5.86 11.50 -3.41
N GLN A 22 -5.23 11.31 -2.23
CA GLN A 22 -4.15 10.34 -2.04
C GLN A 22 -4.59 8.91 -2.36
N TYR A 23 -5.89 8.65 -2.21
CA TYR A 23 -6.54 7.39 -2.58
C TYR A 23 -6.41 7.09 -4.11
N LEU A 24 -6.55 8.11 -4.98
CA LEU A 24 -6.31 7.98 -6.42
C LEU A 24 -4.83 7.82 -6.74
N ALA A 25 -3.96 8.57 -6.04
CA ALA A 25 -2.52 8.43 -6.20
C ALA A 25 -2.07 6.99 -5.94
N ARG A 26 -2.48 6.41 -4.81
CA ARG A 26 -2.19 5.01 -4.47
C ARG A 26 -2.81 4.02 -5.45
N LYS A 27 -4.04 4.28 -5.90
CA LYS A 27 -4.70 3.46 -6.93
C LYS A 27 -3.86 3.44 -8.22
N SER A 28 -3.30 4.57 -8.62
CA SER A 28 -2.38 4.68 -9.76
C SER A 28 -1.04 3.99 -9.47
N LEU A 29 -0.44 4.18 -8.30
CA LEU A 29 0.81 3.52 -7.93
C LEU A 29 0.69 2.00 -8.01
N HIS A 30 -0.37 1.42 -7.44
CA HIS A 30 -0.59 -0.03 -7.42
C HIS A 30 -1.25 -0.59 -8.69
N HIS A 31 -1.48 0.26 -9.68
CA HIS A 31 -2.02 -0.18 -10.94
C HIS A 31 -1.02 -1.11 -11.66
N PRO A 32 -1.47 -2.23 -12.29
CA PRO A 32 -0.57 -3.20 -12.92
C PRO A 32 0.42 -2.60 -13.90
N PHE A 33 -0.01 -1.62 -14.70
CA PHE A 33 0.87 -0.90 -15.63
C PHE A 33 2.03 -0.19 -14.91
N VAL A 34 1.72 0.51 -13.81
CA VAL A 34 2.70 1.31 -13.05
C VAL A 34 3.63 0.41 -12.25
N GLN A 35 3.12 -0.69 -11.71
CA GLN A 35 3.95 -1.71 -11.06
C GLN A 35 4.90 -2.38 -12.06
N GLY A 36 4.39 -2.71 -13.26
CA GLY A 36 5.18 -3.24 -14.37
C GLY A 36 6.29 -2.29 -14.86
N LEU A 37 6.05 -0.97 -14.79
CA LEU A 37 7.10 0.02 -15.02
C LEU A 37 8.20 -0.05 -13.96
N GLY A 38 7.83 -0.24 -12.69
CA GLY A 38 8.77 -0.23 -11.58
C GLY A 38 9.60 -1.51 -11.42
N ASP A 39 9.05 -2.67 -11.77
CA ASP A 39 9.74 -3.96 -11.70
C ASP A 39 10.32 -4.43 -13.05
N GLY A 40 10.09 -3.65 -14.12
CA GLY A 40 10.58 -3.91 -15.46
C GLY A 40 9.83 -5.01 -16.20
N THR A 41 8.69 -5.47 -15.67
CA THR A 41 7.94 -6.57 -16.26
C THR A 41 6.95 -6.14 -17.33
N LEU A 42 6.54 -4.86 -17.39
CA LEU A 42 5.55 -4.34 -18.34
C LEU A 42 5.84 -4.78 -19.79
N ASP A 43 4.80 -4.97 -20.61
CA ASP A 43 4.97 -5.22 -22.04
C ASP A 43 5.59 -3.97 -22.73
N PRO A 44 6.73 -4.11 -23.43
CA PRO A 44 7.32 -3.03 -24.19
C PRO A 44 6.37 -2.38 -25.20
N GLU A 45 5.45 -3.12 -25.81
CA GLU A 45 4.49 -2.56 -26.77
C GLU A 45 3.41 -1.72 -26.07
N ALA A 46 2.98 -2.12 -24.87
CA ALA A 46 2.07 -1.32 -24.06
C ALA A 46 2.72 -0.01 -23.63
N PHE A 47 3.98 -0.07 -23.23
CA PHE A 47 4.74 1.12 -22.88
C PHE A 47 4.90 2.07 -24.07
N LYS A 48 5.27 1.56 -25.25
CA LYS A 48 5.33 2.38 -26.48
C LYS A 48 3.98 3.03 -26.80
N HIS A 49 2.88 2.30 -26.64
CA HIS A 49 1.54 2.85 -26.87
C HIS A 49 1.22 3.96 -25.87
N TYR A 50 1.55 3.76 -24.59
CA TYR A 50 1.45 4.79 -23.56
C TYR A 50 2.26 6.04 -23.91
N VAL A 51 3.54 5.89 -24.28
CA VAL A 51 4.41 7.03 -24.64
C VAL A 51 3.88 7.78 -25.87
N ALA A 52 3.34 7.07 -26.87
CA ALA A 52 2.72 7.72 -28.03
C ALA A 52 1.47 8.52 -27.65
N GLN A 53 0.66 8.02 -26.70
CA GLN A 53 -0.51 8.73 -26.21
C GLN A 53 -0.15 9.91 -25.31
N ASP A 54 0.95 9.80 -24.57
CA ASP A 54 1.53 10.88 -23.80
C ASP A 54 1.95 12.06 -24.69
N SER A 55 2.48 11.81 -25.89
CA SER A 55 2.74 12.87 -26.88
C SER A 55 1.50 13.69 -27.26
N PHE A 56 0.34 13.04 -27.43
CA PHE A 56 -0.91 13.77 -27.68
C PHE A 56 -1.38 14.53 -26.44
N PHE A 57 -1.20 13.96 -25.26
CA PHE A 57 -1.54 14.58 -23.99
C PHE A 57 -0.71 15.84 -23.73
N LEU A 58 0.63 15.77 -23.84
CA LEU A 58 1.53 16.91 -23.61
C LEU A 58 1.25 18.07 -24.57
N ASN A 59 0.88 17.80 -25.82
CA ASN A 59 0.39 18.82 -26.74
C ASN A 59 -0.88 19.53 -26.24
N GLY A 60 -1.81 18.78 -25.64
CA GLY A 60 -2.99 19.33 -24.96
C GLY A 60 -2.63 20.12 -23.70
N TYR A 61 -1.70 19.60 -22.91
CA TYR A 61 -1.20 20.20 -21.67
C TYR A 61 -0.50 21.55 -21.93
N ILE A 62 0.36 21.62 -22.94
CA ILE A 62 1.00 22.87 -23.41
C ILE A 62 -0.06 23.93 -23.75
N ARG A 63 -1.10 23.53 -24.50
CA ARG A 63 -2.19 24.46 -24.86
C ARG A 63 -2.98 24.90 -23.63
N ALA A 64 -3.17 24.02 -22.65
CA ALA A 64 -3.78 24.36 -21.38
C ALA A 64 -2.92 25.37 -20.61
N LEU A 65 -1.60 25.15 -20.50
CA LEU A 65 -0.67 26.13 -19.92
C LEU A 65 -0.75 27.50 -20.62
N CYS A 66 -0.87 27.55 -21.95
CA CYS A 66 -1.07 28.82 -22.67
C CYS A 66 -2.37 29.54 -22.28
N TYR A 67 -3.47 28.81 -22.07
CA TYR A 67 -4.71 29.40 -21.54
C TYR A 67 -4.51 29.90 -20.11
N CYS A 68 -3.74 29.19 -19.29
CA CYS A 68 -3.43 29.62 -17.93
C CYS A 68 -2.67 30.96 -17.96
N ILE A 69 -1.61 31.06 -18.76
CA ILE A 69 -0.85 32.30 -18.98
C ILE A 69 -1.76 33.43 -19.44
N ALA A 70 -2.64 33.17 -20.41
CA ALA A 70 -3.56 34.17 -20.95
C ALA A 70 -4.59 34.67 -19.92
N LYS A 71 -4.89 33.89 -18.88
CA LYS A 71 -5.86 34.21 -17.83
C LYS A 71 -5.22 34.75 -16.54
N SER A 72 -3.93 34.50 -16.33
CA SER A 72 -3.20 34.95 -15.15
C SER A 72 -2.78 36.43 -15.27
N ASP A 73 -2.50 37.07 -14.13
CA ASP A 73 -1.82 38.37 -14.14
C ASP A 73 -0.37 38.16 -14.60
N VAL A 74 -0.11 38.64 -15.82
CA VAL A 74 1.17 38.51 -16.54
C VAL A 74 2.32 39.07 -15.70
N THR A 75 2.10 40.07 -14.84
CA THR A 75 3.22 40.70 -14.11
C THR A 75 3.71 39.90 -12.90
N ALA A 76 2.87 39.05 -12.30
CA ALA A 76 3.21 38.30 -11.10
C ALA A 76 3.60 36.83 -11.35
N THR A 77 3.09 36.23 -12.44
CA THR A 77 3.13 34.76 -12.63
C THR A 77 3.72 34.31 -13.97
N GLU A 78 4.00 35.22 -14.90
CA GLU A 78 4.47 34.91 -16.26
C GLU A 78 5.78 34.11 -16.25
N LYS A 79 6.75 34.51 -15.43
CA LYS A 79 8.07 33.87 -15.41
C LYS A 79 7.98 32.40 -15.02
N ASP A 80 7.18 32.08 -14.01
CA ASP A 80 7.03 30.71 -13.51
C ASP A 80 6.27 29.85 -14.52
N LEU A 81 5.20 30.37 -15.12
CA LEU A 81 4.43 29.64 -16.13
C LEU A 81 5.22 29.42 -17.43
N LEU A 82 6.08 30.37 -17.83
CA LEU A 82 6.98 30.19 -18.99
C LEU A 82 8.07 29.15 -18.71
N LEU A 83 8.60 29.10 -17.49
CA LEU A 83 9.55 28.06 -17.08
C LEU A 83 8.90 26.66 -17.11
N LEU A 84 7.67 26.54 -16.60
CA LEU A 84 6.89 25.29 -16.69
C LEU A 84 6.66 24.86 -18.14
N LEU A 85 6.31 25.80 -19.03
CA LEU A 85 6.10 25.52 -20.45
C LEU A 85 7.37 24.98 -21.13
N ASP A 86 8.54 25.54 -20.80
CA ASP A 86 9.82 25.08 -21.34
C ASP A 86 10.27 23.73 -20.72
N GLY A 87 9.91 23.47 -19.47
CA GLY A 87 10.11 22.17 -18.80
C GLY A 87 9.35 21.05 -19.50
N VAL A 88 8.04 21.20 -19.65
CA VAL A 88 7.16 20.23 -20.33
C VAL A 88 7.61 19.96 -21.77
N ARG A 89 8.07 20.99 -22.49
CA ARG A 89 8.59 20.80 -23.86
C ARG A 89 9.85 19.93 -23.86
N ARG A 90 10.79 20.17 -22.94
CA ARG A 90 12.01 19.36 -22.82
C ARG A 90 11.71 17.93 -22.41
N GLU A 91 10.72 17.73 -21.53
CA GLU A 91 10.24 16.40 -21.14
C GLU A 91 9.70 15.62 -22.34
N ALA A 92 8.80 16.25 -23.12
CA ALA A 92 8.26 15.66 -24.34
C ALA A 92 9.37 15.26 -25.33
N GLU A 93 10.35 16.15 -25.53
CA GLU A 93 11.48 15.89 -26.43
C GLU A 93 12.40 14.76 -25.91
N ALA A 94 12.65 14.67 -24.60
CA ALA A 94 13.55 13.69 -24.01
C ALA A 94 12.92 12.28 -23.94
N LEU A 95 11.67 12.17 -23.48
CA LEU A 95 11.02 10.88 -23.31
C LEU A 95 10.61 10.28 -24.67
N HIS A 96 10.04 11.08 -25.58
CA HIS A 96 9.48 10.54 -26.82
C HIS A 96 10.58 10.09 -27.79
N HIS A 97 11.70 10.81 -27.89
CA HIS A 97 12.81 10.42 -28.76
C HIS A 97 13.48 9.10 -28.34
N ASN A 98 13.46 8.75 -27.06
CA ASN A 98 14.12 7.53 -26.57
C ASN A 98 13.29 6.26 -26.81
N TYR A 99 11.97 6.38 -26.97
CA TYR A 99 11.07 5.22 -26.98
C TYR A 99 10.21 5.05 -28.24
N ILE A 100 9.99 6.10 -29.03
CA ILE A 100 9.14 6.04 -30.23
C ILE A 100 9.73 6.84 -31.40
N ASP A 101 9.76 6.23 -32.59
CA ASP A 101 10.26 6.88 -33.82
C ASP A 101 9.22 7.82 -34.47
N SER A 102 7.92 7.63 -34.19
CA SER A 102 6.83 8.40 -34.83
C SER A 102 5.55 8.43 -33.96
N PRO A 103 5.31 9.50 -33.18
CA PRO A 103 4.19 9.58 -32.22
C PRO A 103 2.79 9.66 -32.85
N GLU A 104 2.66 9.95 -34.15
CA GLU A 104 1.39 10.40 -34.75
C GLU A 104 0.52 9.29 -35.38
N VAL A 105 0.94 8.03 -35.37
CA VAL A 105 0.20 6.95 -36.02
C VAL A 105 -0.98 6.49 -35.15
N GLY A 106 -2.22 6.83 -35.55
CA GLY A 106 -3.45 6.29 -34.97
C GLY A 106 -4.32 7.26 -34.15
N GLY A 107 -3.84 8.48 -33.88
CA GLY A 107 -4.57 9.52 -33.16
C GLY A 107 -4.76 9.23 -31.65
N PRO A 108 -5.39 10.17 -30.90
CA PRO A 108 -5.55 10.02 -29.46
C PRO A 108 -6.62 8.98 -29.10
N ALA A 109 -6.25 8.03 -28.24
CA ALA A 109 -7.13 7.06 -27.63
C ALA A 109 -8.24 7.73 -26.79
N PRO A 110 -9.35 7.04 -26.50
CA PRO A 110 -10.47 7.63 -25.77
C PRO A 110 -10.09 8.24 -24.41
N ALA A 111 -9.18 7.61 -23.66
CA ALA A 111 -8.70 8.14 -22.37
C ALA A 111 -7.90 9.43 -22.55
N CYS A 112 -6.89 9.43 -23.44
CA CYS A 112 -6.12 10.62 -23.81
C CYS A 112 -7.02 11.76 -24.27
N ARG A 113 -7.95 11.48 -25.19
CA ARG A 113 -8.91 12.48 -25.70
C ARG A 113 -9.77 13.07 -24.59
N LYS A 114 -10.34 12.23 -23.70
CA LYS A 114 -11.14 12.69 -22.56
C LYS A 114 -10.35 13.65 -21.67
N PHE A 115 -9.07 13.36 -21.46
CA PHE A 115 -8.21 14.19 -20.62
C PHE A 115 -7.88 15.53 -21.29
N VAL A 116 -7.43 15.50 -22.54
CA VAL A 116 -7.15 16.72 -23.31
C VAL A 116 -8.40 17.59 -23.46
N ASP A 117 -9.56 16.99 -23.76
CA ASP A 117 -10.82 17.71 -23.87
C ASP A 117 -11.21 18.36 -22.53
N PHE A 118 -10.97 17.68 -21.41
CA PHE A 118 -11.16 18.24 -20.06
C PHE A 118 -10.27 19.46 -19.82
N LEU A 119 -8.95 19.36 -20.02
CA LEU A 119 -8.02 20.47 -19.82
C LEU A 119 -8.37 21.69 -20.70
N LEU A 120 -8.67 21.46 -21.98
CA LEU A 120 -9.06 22.51 -22.90
C LEU A 120 -10.45 23.10 -22.58
N SER A 121 -11.36 22.32 -21.99
CA SER A 121 -12.67 22.84 -21.55
C SER A 121 -12.52 23.82 -20.40
N ILE A 122 -11.66 23.52 -19.41
CA ILE A 122 -11.32 24.44 -18.31
C ILE A 122 -10.61 25.68 -18.86
N GLY A 123 -9.67 25.50 -19.80
CA GLY A 123 -8.99 26.60 -20.47
C GLY A 123 -9.94 27.58 -21.17
N ARG A 124 -11.04 27.09 -21.76
CA ARG A 124 -12.05 27.92 -22.45
C ARG A 124 -13.15 28.46 -21.53
N ALA A 125 -13.38 27.84 -20.39
CA ALA A 125 -14.42 28.25 -19.45
C ALA A 125 -14.13 29.65 -18.88
N ASP A 126 -15.16 30.38 -18.49
CA ASP A 126 -15.02 31.64 -17.76
C ASP A 126 -14.72 31.35 -16.28
N CYS A 127 -13.49 30.92 -16.02
CA CYS A 127 -12.98 30.57 -14.69
C CYS A 127 -11.60 31.19 -14.46
N GLY A 128 -11.28 31.45 -13.19
CA GLY A 128 -10.00 32.00 -12.77
C GLY A 128 -8.81 31.06 -13.03
N PRO A 129 -7.57 31.60 -12.95
CA PRO A 129 -6.35 30.82 -13.14
C PRO A 129 -6.18 29.71 -12.10
N SER A 130 -6.68 29.88 -10.88
CA SER A 130 -6.65 28.87 -9.80
C SER A 130 -7.30 27.55 -10.20
N VAL A 131 -8.45 27.58 -10.86
CA VAL A 131 -9.15 26.38 -11.36
C VAL A 131 -8.32 25.68 -12.43
N MET A 132 -7.64 26.45 -13.28
CA MET A 132 -6.78 25.90 -14.32
C MET A 132 -5.51 25.26 -13.74
N ILE A 133 -4.85 25.95 -12.81
CA ILE A 133 -3.68 25.42 -12.11
C ILE A 133 -4.05 24.12 -11.38
N ALA A 134 -5.21 24.06 -10.72
CA ALA A 134 -5.71 22.85 -10.07
C ALA A 134 -5.90 21.67 -11.03
N ALA A 135 -6.25 21.91 -12.30
CA ALA A 135 -6.34 20.87 -13.32
C ALA A 135 -4.95 20.34 -13.75
N LEU A 136 -3.92 21.18 -13.68
CA LEU A 136 -2.56 20.90 -14.15
C LEU A 136 -1.71 20.17 -13.10
N ILE A 137 -1.87 20.50 -11.80
CA ILE A 137 -1.04 19.94 -10.71
C ILE A 137 -0.93 18.40 -10.76
N PRO A 138 -2.01 17.62 -10.93
CA PRO A 138 -1.93 16.16 -10.91
C PRO A 138 -0.89 15.56 -11.86
N CYS A 139 -0.75 16.09 -13.07
CA CYS A 139 0.24 15.61 -14.04
C CYS A 139 1.67 15.73 -13.53
N ALA A 140 2.03 16.82 -12.85
CA ALA A 140 3.37 16.97 -12.29
C ALA A 140 3.52 16.23 -10.95
N ARG A 141 2.56 16.42 -10.04
CA ARG A 141 2.63 15.92 -8.66
C ARG A 141 2.51 14.40 -8.59
N LEU A 142 1.54 13.81 -9.31
CA LEU A 142 1.32 12.37 -9.26
C LEU A 142 2.52 11.61 -9.83
N TYR A 143 3.07 12.07 -10.95
CA TYR A 143 4.21 11.43 -11.58
C TYR A 143 5.50 11.59 -10.77
N ALA A 144 5.77 12.78 -10.21
CA ALA A 144 6.88 12.97 -9.28
C ALA A 144 6.77 12.03 -8.07
N TRP A 145 5.55 11.86 -7.54
CA TRP A 145 5.31 10.95 -6.42
C TRP A 145 5.47 9.48 -6.81
N ILE A 146 4.87 9.02 -7.92
CA ILE A 146 5.03 7.65 -8.42
C ILE A 146 6.49 7.34 -8.72
N GLY A 147 7.20 8.24 -9.43
CA GLY A 147 8.62 8.09 -9.74
C GLY A 147 9.44 7.90 -8.47
N LYS A 148 9.17 8.69 -7.43
CA LYS A 148 9.78 8.50 -6.10
C LYS A 148 9.43 7.13 -5.51
N GLU A 149 8.15 6.77 -5.39
CA GLU A 149 7.71 5.53 -4.74
C GLU A 149 8.26 4.27 -5.44
N LEU A 150 8.43 4.32 -6.76
CA LEU A 150 9.00 3.20 -7.52
C LEU A 150 10.54 3.13 -7.44
N THR A 151 11.22 4.19 -7.01
CA THR A 151 12.69 4.26 -6.96
C THR A 151 13.27 4.40 -5.56
N VAL A 152 12.44 4.74 -4.58
CA VAL A 152 12.86 4.85 -3.18
C VAL A 152 13.40 3.50 -2.71
N ASN A 153 14.60 3.52 -2.14
CA ASN A 153 15.30 2.34 -1.63
C ASN A 153 15.57 1.24 -2.68
N ARG A 154 15.53 1.56 -3.98
CA ARG A 154 15.80 0.59 -5.06
C ARG A 154 16.95 1.06 -5.95
N ASP A 155 17.94 0.17 -6.14
CA ASP A 155 18.93 0.34 -7.20
C ASP A 155 18.32 -0.14 -8.53
N ILE A 156 18.11 0.78 -9.47
CA ILE A 156 17.60 0.44 -10.81
C ILE A 156 18.74 -0.16 -11.65
N PRO A 157 18.65 -1.43 -12.09
CA PRO A 157 19.70 -2.05 -12.89
C PRO A 157 19.93 -1.35 -14.22
N GLU A 158 21.17 -1.38 -14.74
CA GLU A 158 21.50 -0.78 -16.04
C GLU A 158 20.66 -1.35 -17.20
N GLY A 159 20.26 -2.63 -17.11
CA GLY A 159 19.42 -3.30 -18.11
C GLY A 159 17.91 -3.14 -17.92
N HIS A 160 17.47 -2.28 -17.00
CA HIS A 160 16.04 -2.10 -16.74
C HIS A 160 15.34 -1.41 -17.94
N PRO A 161 14.30 -2.00 -18.55
CA PRO A 161 13.71 -1.50 -19.80
C PRO A 161 13.16 -0.07 -19.75
N TYR A 162 12.73 0.37 -18.56
CA TYR A 162 12.10 1.68 -18.34
C TYR A 162 12.93 2.60 -17.45
N LYS A 163 14.25 2.38 -17.38
CA LYS A 163 15.16 3.13 -16.51
C LYS A 163 15.04 4.66 -16.70
N ASP A 164 15.02 5.14 -17.94
CA ASP A 164 14.96 6.58 -18.20
C ASP A 164 13.65 7.19 -17.70
N TRP A 165 12.52 6.48 -17.83
CA TRP A 165 11.23 6.94 -17.32
C TRP A 165 11.28 7.06 -15.79
N LEU A 166 11.77 6.01 -15.11
CA LEU A 166 11.88 5.99 -13.65
C LEU A 166 12.79 7.12 -13.12
N LEU A 167 13.95 7.32 -13.75
CA LEU A 167 14.90 8.36 -13.33
C LEU A 167 14.42 9.78 -13.66
N LEU A 168 13.70 9.96 -14.77
CA LEU A 168 13.12 11.25 -15.13
C LEU A 168 12.11 11.70 -14.08
N PHE A 169 11.15 10.84 -13.74
CA PHE A 169 10.08 11.18 -12.81
C PHE A 169 10.50 11.11 -11.33
N ALA A 170 11.58 10.39 -11.00
CA ALA A 170 12.26 10.51 -9.71
C ALA A 170 13.22 11.73 -9.65
N GLY A 171 13.32 12.49 -10.73
CA GLY A 171 14.21 13.64 -10.83
C GLY A 171 13.69 14.87 -10.07
N GLU A 172 14.63 15.75 -9.69
CA GLU A 172 14.30 17.00 -8.99
C GLU A 172 13.46 17.95 -9.85
N ALA A 173 13.65 17.95 -11.17
CA ALA A 173 12.97 18.85 -12.10
C ALA A 173 11.44 18.73 -12.03
N VAL A 174 10.89 17.50 -12.12
CA VAL A 174 9.44 17.28 -12.07
C VAL A 174 8.86 17.69 -10.72
N ASN A 175 9.60 17.48 -9.63
CA ASN A 175 9.17 17.91 -8.30
C ASN A 175 9.16 19.44 -8.16
N ILE A 176 10.12 20.15 -8.77
CA ILE A 176 10.13 21.62 -8.83
C ILE A 176 8.88 22.10 -9.57
N GLU A 177 8.54 21.50 -10.71
CA GLU A 177 7.34 21.87 -11.48
C GLU A 177 6.06 21.70 -10.67
N ALA A 178 5.92 20.56 -9.97
CA ALA A 178 4.80 20.31 -9.08
C ALA A 178 4.70 21.38 -7.98
N LYS A 179 5.82 21.68 -7.30
CA LYS A 179 5.86 22.71 -6.25
C LYS A 179 5.54 24.11 -6.77
N THR A 180 5.98 24.46 -7.97
CA THR A 180 5.66 25.74 -8.59
C THR A 180 4.16 25.88 -8.84
N LEU A 181 3.52 24.86 -9.42
CA LEU A 181 2.07 24.87 -9.64
C LEU A 181 1.28 24.94 -8.31
N GLU A 182 1.70 24.21 -7.29
CA GLU A 182 1.08 24.23 -5.97
C GLU A 182 1.18 25.59 -5.28
N ALA A 183 2.36 26.21 -5.30
CA ALA A 183 2.57 27.55 -4.77
C ALA A 183 1.69 28.58 -5.49
N LEU A 184 1.61 28.51 -6.82
CA LEU A 184 0.75 29.38 -7.62
C LEU A 184 -0.74 29.18 -7.27
N LEU A 185 -1.18 27.95 -7.04
CA LEU A 185 -2.56 27.67 -6.60
C LEU A 185 -2.83 28.30 -5.24
N ASP A 186 -1.95 28.07 -4.27
CA ASP A 186 -2.13 28.54 -2.88
C ASP A 186 -2.11 30.06 -2.77
N GLU A 187 -1.35 30.75 -3.62
CA GLU A 187 -1.32 32.21 -3.69
C GLU A 187 -2.59 32.81 -4.32
N GLN A 188 -3.15 32.15 -5.34
CA GLN A 188 -4.19 32.74 -6.19
C GLN A 188 -5.61 32.30 -5.87
N VAL A 189 -5.79 31.16 -5.19
CA VAL A 189 -7.12 30.58 -4.96
C VAL A 189 -7.98 31.46 -4.04
N LYS A 190 -9.21 31.74 -4.48
CA LYS A 190 -10.18 32.50 -3.68
C LYS A 190 -11.18 31.57 -3.02
N ALA A 191 -11.70 31.96 -1.85
CA ALA A 191 -12.69 31.16 -1.11
C ALA A 191 -13.94 30.79 -1.94
N CYS A 192 -14.37 31.65 -2.86
CA CYS A 192 -15.49 31.37 -3.75
C CYS A 192 -15.20 30.32 -4.83
N GLU A 193 -13.94 29.94 -5.04
CA GLU A 193 -13.49 28.98 -6.07
C GLU A 193 -13.21 27.59 -5.49
N TYR A 194 -13.22 27.43 -4.16
CA TYR A 194 -12.75 26.21 -3.48
C TYR A 194 -13.44 24.93 -3.97
N GLU A 195 -14.77 24.96 -4.12
CA GLU A 195 -15.52 23.79 -4.59
C GLU A 195 -15.13 23.41 -6.02
N GLN A 196 -15.02 24.42 -6.91
CA GLN A 196 -14.65 24.20 -8.30
C GLN A 196 -13.20 23.72 -8.44
N VAL A 197 -12.27 24.29 -7.67
CA VAL A 197 -10.87 23.86 -7.59
C VAL A 197 -10.78 22.41 -7.11
N ALA A 198 -11.50 22.05 -6.05
CA ALA A 198 -11.48 20.70 -5.51
C ALA A 198 -12.01 19.66 -6.50
N TRP A 199 -13.16 19.96 -7.14
CA TRP A 199 -13.72 19.10 -8.17
C TRP A 199 -12.77 18.94 -9.37
N THR A 200 -12.15 20.04 -9.79
CA THR A 200 -11.25 20.05 -10.96
C THR A 200 -9.99 19.23 -10.70
N TYR A 201 -9.39 19.38 -9.53
CA TYR A 201 -8.23 18.59 -9.11
C TYR A 201 -8.55 17.10 -9.04
N GLN A 202 -9.63 16.73 -8.35
CA GLN A 202 -10.07 15.33 -8.25
C GLN A 202 -10.39 14.74 -9.62
N ARG A 203 -11.02 15.51 -10.51
CA ARG A 203 -11.33 15.06 -11.86
C ARG A 203 -10.06 14.81 -12.67
N SER A 204 -9.06 15.69 -12.54
CA SER A 204 -7.76 15.51 -13.19
C SER A 204 -7.04 14.26 -12.64
N MET A 205 -6.99 14.05 -11.32
CA MET A 205 -6.47 12.81 -10.71
C MET A 205 -7.17 11.53 -11.22
N GLN A 206 -8.49 11.57 -11.42
CA GLN A 206 -9.22 10.43 -11.98
C GLN A 206 -8.87 10.18 -13.45
N LEU A 207 -8.66 11.25 -14.22
CA LEU A 207 -8.25 11.15 -15.62
C LEU A 207 -6.83 10.59 -15.77
N GLU A 208 -5.93 10.90 -14.83
CA GLU A 208 -4.61 10.26 -14.76
C GLU A 208 -4.72 8.76 -14.51
N TYR A 209 -5.54 8.34 -13.55
CA TYR A 209 -5.81 6.92 -13.33
C TYR A 209 -6.38 6.27 -14.60
N ASP A 210 -7.40 6.88 -15.21
CA ASP A 210 -8.03 6.37 -16.45
C ASP A 210 -7.01 6.30 -17.61
N PHE A 211 -6.00 7.18 -17.61
CA PHE A 211 -4.91 7.16 -18.56
C PHE A 211 -4.05 5.91 -18.37
N PHE A 212 -3.57 5.60 -17.15
CA PHE A 212 -2.86 4.35 -16.89
C PHE A 212 -3.73 3.11 -17.18
N ASP A 213 -5.01 3.14 -16.79
CA ASP A 213 -5.96 2.03 -16.95
C ASP A 213 -6.17 1.65 -18.42
N ALA A 214 -6.16 2.65 -19.33
CA ALA A 214 -6.26 2.43 -20.77
C ALA A 214 -5.11 1.57 -21.33
N PHE A 215 -3.96 1.51 -20.65
CA PHE A 215 -2.80 0.70 -21.02
C PHE A 215 -2.58 -0.49 -20.08
N GLY A 216 -3.35 -0.61 -18.99
CA GLY A 216 -3.25 -1.66 -17.96
C GLY A 216 -3.90 -2.99 -18.27
N GLY A 217 -4.64 -3.10 -19.38
CA GLY A 217 -5.41 -4.28 -19.78
C GLY A 217 -4.55 -5.48 -20.19
N GLU A 218 -4.92 -6.20 -21.25
CA GLU A 218 -4.13 -7.36 -21.74
C GLU A 218 -2.69 -6.98 -22.13
N LEU A 219 -2.50 -5.73 -22.58
CA LEU A 219 -1.20 -5.16 -22.95
C LEU A 219 -0.39 -4.71 -21.72
N GLY A 220 -1.01 -4.23 -20.64
CA GLY A 220 -0.28 -3.76 -19.44
C GLY A 220 0.30 -4.86 -18.56
N ARG A 221 0.23 -6.11 -19.02
CA ARG A 221 0.68 -7.30 -18.29
C ARG A 221 2.09 -7.68 -18.70
N PRO A 222 2.80 -8.45 -17.85
CA PRO A 222 4.14 -8.89 -18.19
C PRO A 222 4.23 -9.65 -19.52
N ALA A 223 5.17 -9.26 -20.38
CA ALA A 223 5.46 -10.01 -21.60
C ALA A 223 5.91 -11.43 -21.24
N GLY A 224 5.07 -12.44 -21.55
CA GLY A 224 5.45 -13.86 -21.45
C GLY A 224 5.16 -14.57 -20.12
N ARG A 225 4.48 -13.95 -19.14
CA ARG A 225 3.88 -14.66 -18.01
C ARG A 225 2.51 -14.08 -17.70
N LEU A 226 1.45 -14.84 -17.98
CA LEU A 226 0.23 -14.72 -17.17
C LEU A 226 0.63 -15.13 -15.74
N GLN A 227 1.12 -14.20 -14.93
CA GLN A 227 1.10 -14.40 -13.49
C GLN A 227 -0.38 -14.56 -13.12
N GLY A 228 -0.73 -15.68 -12.50
CA GLY A 228 -2.08 -15.88 -11.97
C GLY A 228 -2.45 -14.72 -11.04
N ILE A 229 -3.76 -14.45 -10.89
CA ILE A 229 -4.23 -13.43 -9.95
C ILE A 229 -3.58 -13.71 -8.58
N PRO A 230 -2.84 -12.74 -7.98
CA PRO A 230 -2.26 -12.91 -6.66
C PRO A 230 -3.33 -13.37 -5.69
N THR A 231 -3.18 -14.59 -5.16
CA THR A 231 -4.23 -15.23 -4.38
C THR A 231 -3.69 -15.63 -3.02
N VAL A 232 -4.33 -15.14 -1.96
CA VAL A 232 -3.98 -15.46 -0.57
C VAL A 232 -5.07 -16.32 0.06
N LEU A 233 -4.68 -17.44 0.67
CA LEU A 233 -5.54 -18.20 1.56
C LEU A 233 -5.38 -17.69 2.99
N VAL A 234 -6.46 -17.14 3.54
CA VAL A 234 -6.52 -16.69 4.93
C VAL A 234 -7.06 -17.81 5.82
N VAL A 235 -6.20 -18.32 6.70
CA VAL A 235 -6.55 -19.26 7.76
C VAL A 235 -6.69 -18.50 9.07
N SER A 236 -7.91 -18.16 9.47
CA SER A 236 -8.14 -17.37 10.69
C SER A 236 -9.55 -17.51 11.26
N GLY A 237 -9.74 -17.04 12.49
CA GLY A 237 -11.05 -16.92 13.12
C GLY A 237 -11.83 -15.72 12.61
N SER A 238 -13.15 -15.87 12.47
CA SER A 238 -14.06 -14.77 12.12
C SER A 238 -14.40 -13.94 13.36
N GLU A 239 -14.30 -12.62 13.25
CA GLU A 239 -14.68 -11.65 14.27
C GLU A 239 -15.90 -10.83 13.83
N SER A 240 -16.99 -10.90 14.60
CA SER A 240 -18.28 -10.31 14.17
C SER A 240 -18.28 -8.79 14.00
N GLY A 241 -17.44 -8.05 14.73
CA GLY A 241 -17.31 -6.60 14.60
C GLY A 241 -16.53 -6.11 13.37
N GLY A 242 -15.90 -7.02 12.63
CA GLY A 242 -15.17 -6.75 11.40
C GLY A 242 -13.90 -5.91 11.55
N GLY A 243 -13.36 -5.77 12.76
CA GLY A 243 -12.18 -4.95 13.07
C GLY A 243 -10.89 -5.74 13.29
N SER A 244 -10.94 -7.07 13.32
CA SER A 244 -9.78 -7.95 13.46
C SER A 244 -10.05 -9.32 12.85
N GLY A 245 -9.09 -10.25 12.93
CA GLY A 245 -9.24 -11.61 12.44
C GLY A 245 -9.52 -11.64 10.94
N HIS A 246 -10.31 -12.62 10.52
CA HIS A 246 -10.57 -12.89 9.11
C HIS A 246 -11.08 -11.66 8.32
N GLN A 247 -11.94 -10.83 8.93
CA GLN A 247 -12.49 -9.65 8.26
C GLN A 247 -11.43 -8.57 8.00
N ALA A 248 -10.51 -8.36 8.95
CA ALA A 248 -9.39 -7.43 8.73
C ALA A 248 -8.46 -7.95 7.63
N ASP A 249 -8.24 -9.27 7.60
CA ASP A 249 -7.42 -9.93 6.59
C ASP A 249 -7.97 -9.72 5.18
N LEU A 250 -9.27 -10.04 4.95
CA LEU A 250 -9.90 -9.86 3.64
C LEU A 250 -9.91 -8.40 3.18
N LYS A 251 -10.24 -7.46 4.08
CA LYS A 251 -10.26 -6.03 3.76
C LYS A 251 -8.88 -5.50 3.37
N THR A 252 -7.84 -6.00 4.03
CA THR A 252 -6.45 -5.63 3.74
C THR A 252 -6.04 -6.14 2.36
N LEU A 253 -6.30 -7.41 2.07
CA LEU A 253 -5.93 -8.03 0.81
C LEU A 253 -6.68 -7.37 -0.37
N GLU A 254 -7.97 -7.09 -0.19
CA GLU A 254 -8.76 -6.37 -1.20
C GLU A 254 -8.21 -4.95 -1.46
N ALA A 255 -7.86 -4.21 -0.40
CA ALA A 255 -7.25 -2.89 -0.52
C ALA A 255 -5.91 -2.91 -1.28
N LEU A 256 -5.20 -4.03 -1.25
CA LEU A 256 -3.92 -4.24 -1.94
C LEU A 256 -4.06 -4.89 -3.32
N GLY A 257 -5.30 -5.11 -3.80
CA GLY A 257 -5.58 -5.72 -5.10
C GLY A 257 -5.29 -7.22 -5.18
N VAL A 258 -5.38 -7.92 -4.04
CA VAL A 258 -5.08 -9.36 -3.92
C VAL A 258 -6.37 -10.13 -3.70
N TYR A 259 -6.60 -11.17 -4.52
CA TYR A 259 -7.75 -12.04 -4.34
C TYR A 259 -7.57 -12.86 -3.06
N SER A 260 -8.60 -12.90 -2.23
CA SER A 260 -8.53 -13.55 -0.93
C SER A 260 -9.53 -14.69 -0.82
N THR A 261 -9.08 -15.81 -0.27
CA THR A 261 -9.86 -17.02 0.01
C THR A 261 -9.75 -17.36 1.49
N SER A 262 -10.58 -18.29 1.97
CA SER A 262 -10.83 -18.45 3.41
C SER A 262 -10.84 -19.90 3.84
N ALA A 263 -10.20 -20.18 4.98
CA ALA A 263 -10.47 -21.35 5.81
C ALA A 263 -10.68 -20.89 7.25
N LEU A 264 -11.96 -20.84 7.68
CA LEU A 264 -12.32 -20.34 8.99
C LEU A 264 -12.00 -21.37 10.08
N THR A 265 -11.25 -20.94 11.11
CA THR A 265 -10.87 -21.79 12.25
C THR A 265 -11.93 -21.78 13.35
N SER A 266 -12.59 -20.64 13.51
CA SER A 266 -13.58 -20.37 14.54
C SER A 266 -14.48 -19.19 14.14
N ILE A 267 -15.62 -19.07 14.82
CA ILE A 267 -16.53 -17.92 14.71
C ILE A 267 -16.65 -17.31 16.11
N ALA A 268 -16.30 -16.03 16.23
CA ALA A 268 -16.41 -15.27 17.47
C ALA A 268 -17.53 -14.23 17.39
N ALA A 269 -18.49 -14.33 18.31
CA ALA A 269 -19.33 -13.20 18.68
C ALA A 269 -18.45 -12.25 19.50
N GLN A 270 -17.94 -11.23 18.81
CA GLN A 270 -16.96 -10.29 19.34
C GLN A 270 -17.22 -8.94 18.69
N ASN A 271 -16.95 -7.86 19.42
CA ASN A 271 -17.00 -6.48 18.95
C ASN A 271 -15.89 -5.66 19.63
N SER A 272 -15.90 -4.33 19.49
CA SER A 272 -14.87 -3.45 20.04
C SER A 272 -14.81 -3.41 21.58
N GLN A 273 -15.78 -4.02 22.27
CA GLN A 273 -15.82 -4.17 23.73
C GLN A 273 -15.29 -5.54 24.21
N GLY A 274 -14.86 -6.41 23.29
CA GLY A 274 -14.28 -7.71 23.62
C GLY A 274 -15.07 -8.90 23.06
N VAL A 275 -14.69 -10.10 23.49
CA VAL A 275 -15.24 -11.39 23.05
C VAL A 275 -16.39 -11.80 23.97
N GLN A 276 -17.55 -12.12 23.39
CA GLN A 276 -18.71 -12.64 24.15
C GLN A 276 -18.82 -14.16 24.06
N ARG A 277 -18.47 -14.74 22.90
CA ARG A 277 -18.50 -16.19 22.68
C ARG A 277 -17.61 -16.57 21.50
N VAL A 278 -16.99 -17.74 21.60
CA VAL A 278 -16.24 -18.37 20.49
C VAL A 278 -16.79 -19.76 20.25
N GLN A 279 -16.91 -20.16 18.99
CA GLN A 279 -17.18 -21.53 18.59
C GLN A 279 -16.15 -21.96 17.55
N LEU A 280 -15.50 -23.11 17.78
CA LEU A 280 -14.59 -23.70 16.81
C LEU A 280 -15.36 -24.27 15.61
N VAL A 281 -14.79 -24.12 14.43
CA VAL A 281 -15.22 -24.87 13.25
C VAL A 281 -14.74 -26.31 13.41
N ALA A 282 -15.60 -27.28 13.11
CA ALA A 282 -15.26 -28.69 13.23
C ALA A 282 -14.04 -29.05 12.35
N ASP A 283 -13.14 -29.90 12.86
CA ASP A 283 -11.86 -30.20 12.22
C ASP A 283 -12.01 -30.74 10.77
N ASP A 284 -13.06 -31.54 10.52
CA ASP A 284 -13.39 -32.10 9.21
C ASP A 284 -13.85 -31.02 8.23
N LEU A 285 -14.71 -30.10 8.67
CA LEU A 285 -15.14 -28.96 7.88
C LEU A 285 -13.99 -27.97 7.64
N PHE A 286 -13.11 -27.78 8.62
CA PHE A 286 -11.90 -26.96 8.47
C PHE A 286 -10.97 -27.53 7.39
N ALA A 287 -10.68 -28.83 7.44
CA ALA A 287 -9.91 -29.52 6.43
C ALA A 287 -10.56 -29.43 5.04
N ALA A 288 -11.89 -29.62 4.96
CA ALA A 288 -12.64 -29.54 3.71
C ALA A 288 -12.62 -28.13 3.07
N GLN A 289 -12.58 -27.05 3.88
CA GLN A 289 -12.41 -25.69 3.36
C GLN A 289 -11.06 -25.53 2.64
N ILE A 290 -9.98 -26.01 3.26
CA ILE A 290 -8.62 -25.95 2.67
C ILE A 290 -8.57 -26.75 1.37
N ASP A 291 -9.11 -27.97 1.36
CA ASP A 291 -9.13 -28.83 0.18
C ASP A 291 -9.93 -28.20 -0.98
N SER A 292 -11.08 -27.60 -0.66
CA SER A 292 -11.92 -26.89 -1.63
C SER A 292 -11.15 -25.75 -2.30
N VAL A 293 -10.50 -24.89 -1.52
CA VAL A 293 -9.75 -23.75 -2.05
C VAL A 293 -8.54 -24.19 -2.89
N ASN A 294 -7.71 -25.10 -2.35
CA ASN A 294 -6.48 -25.52 -3.01
C ASN A 294 -6.74 -26.27 -4.32
N SER A 295 -7.92 -26.85 -4.50
CA SER A 295 -8.27 -27.55 -5.74
C SER A 295 -8.53 -26.65 -6.96
N VAL A 296 -8.73 -25.33 -6.78
CA VAL A 296 -9.16 -24.43 -7.88
C VAL A 296 -8.38 -23.12 -7.96
N PHE A 297 -8.09 -22.46 -6.84
CA PHE A 297 -7.77 -21.02 -6.86
C PHE A 297 -6.29 -20.68 -7.09
N GLY A 298 -5.38 -21.67 -7.17
CA GLY A 298 -3.96 -21.40 -7.41
C GLY A 298 -3.33 -20.50 -6.33
N VAL A 299 -3.51 -20.86 -5.05
CA VAL A 299 -3.05 -20.09 -3.89
C VAL A 299 -1.54 -19.80 -3.99
N SER A 300 -1.17 -18.52 -3.87
CA SER A 300 0.22 -18.03 -3.94
C SER A 300 0.88 -17.96 -2.57
N VAL A 301 0.14 -17.53 -1.54
CA VAL A 301 0.62 -17.37 -0.16
C VAL A 301 -0.50 -17.74 0.82
N VAL A 302 -0.14 -18.28 1.98
CA VAL A 302 -1.07 -18.54 3.08
C VAL A 302 -0.80 -17.54 4.21
N LYS A 303 -1.83 -16.84 4.66
CA LYS A 303 -1.79 -16.07 5.90
C LYS A 303 -2.44 -16.88 7.02
N VAL A 304 -1.68 -17.19 8.06
CA VAL A 304 -2.16 -17.91 9.25
C VAL A 304 -2.32 -16.89 10.38
N GLY A 305 -3.55 -16.67 10.85
CA GLY A 305 -3.84 -15.87 12.04
C GLY A 305 -4.19 -16.75 13.24
N SER A 306 -5.27 -16.41 13.95
CA SER A 306 -5.70 -17.21 15.11
C SER A 306 -6.17 -18.62 14.72
N VAL A 307 -5.43 -19.63 15.19
CA VAL A 307 -5.77 -21.06 15.12
C VAL A 307 -5.77 -21.63 16.55
N PRO A 308 -6.93 -21.64 17.24
CA PRO A 308 -7.01 -21.99 18.66
C PRO A 308 -7.07 -23.51 18.93
N SER A 309 -6.68 -24.36 17.98
CA SER A 309 -6.73 -25.83 18.10
C SER A 309 -5.43 -26.46 17.61
N PRO A 310 -4.74 -27.26 18.45
CA PRO A 310 -3.58 -28.06 18.04
C PRO A 310 -3.89 -28.99 16.86
N ARG A 311 -5.13 -29.49 16.75
CA ARG A 311 -5.54 -30.35 15.63
C ARG A 311 -5.62 -29.56 14.33
N GLN A 312 -6.23 -28.38 14.34
CA GLN A 312 -6.29 -27.51 13.17
C GLN A 312 -4.89 -27.03 12.73
N LEU A 313 -3.98 -26.76 13.67
CA LEU A 313 -2.58 -26.46 13.35
C LEU A 313 -1.87 -27.63 12.65
N ARG A 314 -2.09 -28.87 13.09
CA ARG A 314 -1.56 -30.05 12.38
C ARG A 314 -2.14 -30.18 10.97
N VAL A 315 -3.43 -29.88 10.77
CA VAL A 315 -4.05 -29.83 9.44
C VAL A 315 -3.41 -28.76 8.55
N VAL A 316 -3.10 -27.57 9.10
CA VAL A 316 -2.35 -26.52 8.40
C VAL A 316 -0.97 -27.04 7.97
N ALA A 317 -0.21 -27.63 8.90
CA ALA A 317 1.10 -28.18 8.60
C ALA A 317 1.03 -29.26 7.51
N GLU A 318 0.08 -30.18 7.60
CA GLU A 318 -0.08 -31.28 6.65
C GLU A 318 -0.45 -30.77 5.26
N LYS A 319 -1.45 -29.88 5.15
CA LYS A 319 -2.03 -29.49 3.85
C LYS A 319 -1.35 -28.30 3.19
N LEU A 320 -0.60 -27.47 3.93
CA LEU A 320 -0.09 -26.19 3.44
C LEU A 320 1.44 -26.06 3.46
N HIS A 321 2.20 -27.09 3.87
CA HIS A 321 3.68 -27.06 3.95
C HIS A 321 4.42 -26.67 2.66
N GLY A 322 3.80 -26.82 1.49
CA GLY A 322 4.41 -26.51 0.19
C GLY A 322 4.24 -25.05 -0.26
N LEU A 323 3.53 -24.22 0.50
CA LEU A 323 3.25 -22.82 0.15
C LEU A 323 4.04 -21.87 1.06
N PRO A 324 4.28 -20.61 0.64
CA PRO A 324 4.77 -19.57 1.55
C PRO A 324 3.76 -19.29 2.66
N LEU A 325 4.21 -19.31 3.92
CA LEU A 325 3.39 -19.07 5.11
C LEU A 325 3.80 -17.76 5.79
N VAL A 326 2.84 -16.85 5.93
CA VAL A 326 2.92 -15.67 6.82
C VAL A 326 2.14 -15.98 8.09
N VAL A 327 2.84 -16.12 9.21
CA VAL A 327 2.26 -16.59 10.47
C VAL A 327 2.21 -15.44 11.48
N ASP A 328 0.99 -15.09 11.86
CA ASP A 328 0.64 -14.16 12.95
C ASP A 328 0.11 -15.01 14.12
N PRO A 329 0.99 -15.48 15.03
CA PRO A 329 0.64 -16.43 16.07
C PRO A 329 -0.15 -15.70 17.16
N VAL A 330 -1.45 -15.53 16.93
CA VAL A 330 -2.37 -14.95 17.91
C VAL A 330 -2.54 -15.94 19.07
N LEU A 331 -1.77 -15.73 20.13
CA LEU A 331 -1.78 -16.58 21.32
C LEU A 331 -3.01 -16.26 22.19
N PRO A 332 -3.71 -17.27 22.74
CA PRO A 332 -4.83 -17.03 23.63
C PRO A 332 -4.42 -16.22 24.86
N SER A 333 -5.17 -15.16 25.18
CA SER A 333 -5.07 -14.49 26.47
C SER A 333 -5.85 -15.31 27.50
N THR A 334 -5.16 -15.97 28.42
CA THR A 334 -5.79 -16.75 29.48
C THR A 334 -6.19 -15.84 30.64
N PRO A 335 -7.44 -15.92 31.15
CA PRO A 335 -7.77 -15.36 32.46
C PRO A 335 -6.88 -16.02 33.52
N ALA A 336 -6.41 -15.26 34.50
CA ALA A 336 -5.36 -15.67 35.45
C ALA A 336 -5.72 -16.83 36.41
N ASP A 337 -6.88 -17.48 36.27
CA ASP A 337 -7.41 -18.48 37.20
C ASP A 337 -8.06 -19.71 36.51
N ASP A 338 -7.85 -19.93 35.20
CA ASP A 338 -8.42 -21.08 34.46
C ASP A 338 -7.36 -22.07 33.97
N SER A 339 -7.05 -23.07 34.80
CA SER A 339 -6.02 -24.08 34.52
C SER A 339 -6.28 -24.96 33.29
N ALA A 340 -7.53 -25.04 32.80
CA ALA A 340 -7.83 -25.80 31.58
C ALA A 340 -7.52 -24.96 30.34
N ALA A 341 -7.92 -23.68 30.35
CA ALA A 341 -7.57 -22.73 29.30
C ALA A 341 -6.05 -22.50 29.16
N GLU A 342 -5.31 -22.56 30.28
CA GLU A 342 -3.84 -22.52 30.28
C GLU A 342 -3.20 -23.72 29.58
N ARG A 343 -3.65 -24.95 29.88
CA ARG A 343 -3.13 -26.15 29.21
C ARG A 343 -3.40 -26.13 27.71
N ASP A 344 -4.60 -25.72 27.31
CA ASP A 344 -4.95 -25.61 25.88
C ASP A 344 -4.06 -24.56 25.17
N ALA A 345 -3.72 -23.45 25.85
CA ALA A 345 -2.82 -22.44 25.31
C ALA A 345 -1.38 -22.93 25.16
N ASP A 346 -0.88 -23.72 26.12
CA ASP A 346 0.47 -24.32 26.06
C ASP A 346 0.57 -25.37 24.94
N ASP A 347 -0.46 -26.21 24.77
CA ASP A 347 -0.51 -27.20 23.68
C ASP A 347 -0.55 -26.53 22.30
N VAL A 348 -1.29 -25.42 22.17
CA VAL A 348 -1.30 -24.61 20.94
C VAL A 348 0.08 -24.00 20.66
N LEU A 349 0.71 -23.42 21.68
CA LEU A 349 2.05 -22.83 21.55
C LEU A 349 3.10 -23.87 21.17
N ALA A 350 3.10 -25.04 21.82
CA ALA A 350 3.99 -26.14 21.47
C ALA A 350 3.76 -26.59 20.02
N THR A 351 2.50 -26.70 19.59
CA THR A 351 2.17 -27.09 18.22
C THR A 351 2.63 -26.07 17.19
N TYR A 352 2.56 -24.76 17.47
CA TYR A 352 3.15 -23.74 16.60
C TYR A 352 4.65 -23.94 16.43
N LYS A 353 5.37 -24.12 17.54
CA LYS A 353 6.83 -24.31 17.54
C LYS A 353 7.26 -25.58 16.80
N ASP A 354 6.56 -26.68 17.04
CA ASP A 354 6.97 -28.00 16.53
C ASP A 354 6.53 -28.25 15.08
N HIS A 355 5.42 -27.64 14.65
CA HIS A 355 4.79 -27.99 13.35
C HIS A 355 4.60 -26.82 12.38
N ILE A 356 4.45 -25.58 12.86
CA ILE A 356 4.17 -24.43 11.98
C ILE A 356 5.41 -23.59 11.70
N PHE A 357 6.14 -23.21 12.75
CA PHE A 357 7.34 -22.37 12.64
C PHE A 357 8.41 -22.98 11.71
N PRO A 358 8.66 -24.30 11.68
CA PRO A 358 9.54 -24.93 10.69
C PRO A 358 9.13 -24.72 9.23
N LEU A 359 7.85 -24.46 8.97
CA LEU A 359 7.29 -24.24 7.63
C LEU A 359 7.12 -22.75 7.30
N ALA A 360 7.22 -21.87 8.30
CA ALA A 360 6.91 -20.46 8.14
C ALA A 360 7.97 -19.73 7.29
N THR A 361 7.50 -18.99 6.30
CA THR A 361 8.35 -18.05 5.57
C THR A 361 8.65 -16.84 6.42
N ILE A 362 7.63 -16.29 7.08
CA ILE A 362 7.79 -15.22 8.06
C ILE A 362 6.85 -15.44 9.24
N VAL A 363 7.36 -15.22 10.45
CA VAL A 363 6.57 -15.08 11.68
C VAL A 363 6.56 -13.61 12.09
N THR A 364 5.38 -13.06 12.34
CA THR A 364 5.21 -11.68 12.84
C THR A 364 4.79 -11.71 14.30
N SER A 365 5.39 -10.89 15.16
CA SER A 365 5.03 -10.84 16.57
C SER A 365 5.29 -9.45 17.15
N THR A 366 4.51 -9.05 18.15
CA THR A 366 4.92 -7.94 19.02
C THR A 366 6.02 -8.38 19.98
N MET A 367 6.72 -7.44 20.61
CA MET A 367 7.72 -7.74 21.63
C MET A 367 7.13 -8.60 22.76
N SER A 368 5.94 -8.26 23.26
CA SER A 368 5.28 -9.04 24.32
C SER A 368 4.94 -10.47 23.88
N GLU A 369 4.46 -10.65 22.65
CA GLU A 369 4.20 -11.98 22.07
C GLU A 369 5.51 -12.76 21.89
N ALA A 370 6.55 -12.14 21.34
CA ALA A 370 7.84 -12.76 21.10
C ALA A 370 8.49 -13.25 22.40
N ARG A 371 8.40 -12.46 23.49
CA ARG A 371 8.83 -12.87 24.83
C ARG A 371 8.07 -14.09 25.35
N ARG A 372 6.76 -14.18 25.05
CA ARG A 372 5.95 -15.35 25.40
C ARG A 372 6.33 -16.58 24.57
N LEU A 373 6.70 -16.39 23.30
CA LEU A 373 7.18 -17.46 22.44
C LEU A 373 8.48 -18.07 22.98
N VAL A 374 9.48 -17.28 23.38
CA VAL A 374 10.80 -17.81 23.80
C VAL A 374 10.86 -18.17 25.29
N GLY A 375 10.04 -17.54 26.13
CA GLY A 375 10.05 -17.68 27.59
C GLY A 375 11.00 -16.67 28.28
N ARG A 376 10.65 -16.28 29.51
CA ARG A 376 11.28 -15.14 30.25
C ARG A 376 12.80 -15.22 30.48
N ALA A 377 13.39 -16.41 30.41
CA ALA A 377 14.83 -16.59 30.64
C ALA A 377 15.69 -16.12 29.47
N GLU A 378 15.13 -16.08 28.25
CA GLU A 378 15.82 -15.70 27.01
C GLU A 378 15.60 -14.22 26.63
N SER A 379 14.81 -13.47 27.40
CA SER A 379 14.32 -12.12 27.07
C SER A 379 15.04 -10.97 27.82
N ILE A 380 16.35 -11.05 28.07
CA ILE A 380 17.04 -10.04 28.88
C ILE A 380 18.36 -9.59 28.21
N GLY A 381 18.44 -8.32 27.78
CA GLY A 381 19.69 -7.72 27.26
C GLY A 381 19.53 -6.38 26.52
N VAL A 382 20.66 -5.71 26.24
CA VAL A 382 20.75 -4.58 25.29
C VAL A 382 20.56 -5.12 23.87
N GLY A 383 19.73 -4.49 23.04
CA GLY A 383 19.36 -5.03 21.73
C GLY A 383 18.32 -6.15 21.81
N GLU A 384 17.41 -6.07 22.79
CA GLU A 384 16.44 -7.10 23.15
C GLU A 384 15.60 -7.61 21.95
N ALA A 385 15.21 -6.73 21.04
CA ALA A 385 14.43 -7.10 19.86
C ALA A 385 15.21 -8.06 18.94
N THR A 386 16.48 -7.75 18.69
CA THR A 386 17.41 -8.54 17.87
C THR A 386 17.66 -9.92 18.50
N SER A 387 17.88 -9.98 19.82
CA SER A 387 18.10 -11.26 20.52
C SER A 387 16.85 -12.13 20.53
N VAL A 388 15.68 -11.54 20.78
CA VAL A 388 14.41 -12.27 20.79
C VAL A 388 14.04 -12.75 19.39
N ALA A 389 14.23 -11.93 18.35
CA ALA A 389 14.00 -12.34 16.96
C ALA A 389 14.86 -13.56 16.58
N ARG A 390 16.13 -13.57 16.99
CA ARG A 390 17.03 -14.71 16.78
C ARG A 390 16.59 -15.95 17.54
N ALA A 391 16.14 -15.80 18.79
CA ALA A 391 15.64 -16.91 19.59
C ALA A 391 14.37 -17.54 18.97
N VAL A 392 13.41 -16.73 18.52
CA VAL A 392 12.23 -17.22 17.78
C VAL A 392 12.64 -17.94 16.49
N ALA A 393 13.66 -17.46 15.78
CA ALA A 393 14.15 -18.09 14.55
C ALA A 393 14.75 -19.49 14.77
N GLN A 394 15.15 -19.84 16.00
CA GLN A 394 15.61 -21.19 16.34
C GLN A 394 14.50 -22.24 16.21
N TYR A 395 13.23 -21.83 16.28
CA TYR A 395 12.09 -22.74 16.11
C TYR A 395 11.79 -23.08 14.65
N GLY A 396 12.45 -22.47 13.65
CA GLY A 396 12.21 -22.84 12.26
C GLY A 396 12.00 -21.75 11.21
N PRO A 397 11.46 -20.56 11.51
CA PRO A 397 11.01 -19.66 10.45
C PRO A 397 12.18 -19.08 9.69
N LYS A 398 12.00 -18.79 8.40
CA LYS A 398 13.04 -18.15 7.57
C LYS A 398 13.26 -16.71 7.98
N TYR A 399 12.17 -16.01 8.28
CA TYR A 399 12.18 -14.64 8.76
C TYR A 399 11.36 -14.47 10.04
N VAL A 400 11.81 -13.58 10.92
CA VAL A 400 11.06 -13.19 12.12
C VAL A 400 10.98 -11.67 12.19
N LEU A 401 9.77 -11.13 12.20
CA LEU A 401 9.49 -9.72 12.46
C LEU A 401 9.06 -9.54 13.91
N VAL A 402 9.84 -8.79 14.68
CA VAL A 402 9.51 -8.36 16.05
C VAL A 402 9.28 -6.85 16.04
N ARG A 403 8.09 -6.41 16.48
CA ARG A 403 7.69 -5.00 16.51
C ARG A 403 7.35 -4.54 17.92
N ALA A 404 7.39 -3.22 18.15
CA ALA A 404 6.91 -2.65 19.40
C ALA A 404 5.42 -2.96 19.66
N ASP A 405 5.03 -3.03 20.93
CA ASP A 405 3.65 -3.28 21.39
C ASP A 405 2.71 -2.06 21.18
N GLY A 406 3.20 -0.99 20.54
CA GLY A 406 2.54 0.32 20.46
C GLY A 406 3.01 1.31 21.54
N ASP A 407 3.71 0.82 22.55
CA ASP A 407 4.47 1.62 23.50
C ASP A 407 5.88 1.88 22.95
N CYS A 408 6.08 3.10 22.47
CA CYS A 408 7.37 3.58 22.01
C CYS A 408 8.12 4.20 23.21
N PRO A 409 9.38 3.80 23.53
CA PRO A 409 10.11 4.29 24.71
C PRO A 409 10.31 5.81 24.76
N ASP A 410 10.46 6.44 23.60
CA ASP A 410 10.58 7.89 23.42
C ASP A 410 9.21 8.60 23.28
N GLY A 411 8.12 7.83 23.18
CA GLY A 411 6.77 8.33 22.90
C GLY A 411 6.52 8.79 21.47
N GLU A 412 7.54 8.82 20.61
CA GLU A 412 7.52 9.44 19.29
C GLU A 412 7.72 8.45 18.15
N THR A 413 8.54 7.41 18.35
CA THR A 413 8.97 6.53 17.27
C THR A 413 8.81 5.06 17.65
N CYS A 414 8.02 4.33 16.89
CA CYS A 414 7.89 2.90 17.09
C CYS A 414 8.83 2.15 16.14
N SER A 415 9.61 1.23 16.72
CA SER A 415 10.62 0.47 16.01
C SER A 415 10.22 -1.00 15.83
N GLY A 416 10.76 -1.62 14.80
CA GLY A 416 10.70 -3.06 14.58
C GLY A 416 11.99 -3.58 13.97
N VAL A 417 12.20 -4.88 14.09
CA VAL A 417 13.34 -5.58 13.50
C VAL A 417 12.84 -6.83 12.76
N LEU A 418 13.27 -6.98 11.51
CA LEU A 418 13.17 -8.22 10.75
C LEU A 418 14.52 -8.92 10.79
N TYR A 419 14.52 -10.18 11.19
CA TYR A 419 15.70 -11.04 11.15
C TYR A 419 15.54 -12.10 10.06
N GLY A 420 16.51 -12.18 9.15
CA GLY A 420 16.64 -13.26 8.16
C GLY A 420 17.59 -14.33 8.66
N ARG A 421 17.09 -15.57 8.81
CA ARG A 421 17.90 -16.66 9.38
C ARG A 421 18.95 -17.20 8.40
N GLU A 422 18.63 -17.25 7.11
CA GLU A 422 19.51 -17.87 6.11
C GLU A 422 20.77 -17.04 5.83
N ASN A 423 20.67 -15.71 5.89
CA ASN A 423 21.75 -14.75 5.69
C ASN A 423 22.28 -14.13 6.99
N GLU A 424 21.64 -14.42 8.14
CA GLU A 424 21.88 -13.80 9.44
C GLU A 424 21.79 -12.26 9.44
N GLU A 425 20.99 -11.69 8.52
CA GLU A 425 20.84 -10.24 8.38
C GLU A 425 19.69 -9.68 9.23
N PHE A 426 19.85 -8.42 9.64
CA PHE A 426 18.83 -7.64 10.34
C PHE A 426 18.42 -6.44 9.49
N TYR A 427 17.13 -6.19 9.43
CA TYR A 427 16.54 -5.00 8.83
C TYR A 427 15.78 -4.26 9.92
N GLU A 428 16.17 -3.02 10.19
CA GLU A 428 15.53 -2.17 11.18
C GLU A 428 14.53 -1.24 10.50
N TYR A 429 13.36 -1.10 11.14
CA TYR A 429 12.31 -0.20 10.68
C TYR A 429 11.94 0.74 11.82
N THR A 430 11.70 1.99 11.46
CA THR A 430 11.28 3.02 12.40
C THR A 430 10.20 3.86 11.76
N ASP A 431 9.16 4.12 12.54
CA ASP A 431 8.00 4.84 12.06
C ASP A 431 7.43 5.75 13.15
N LYS A 432 6.82 6.86 12.73
CA LYS A 432 6.27 7.85 13.65
C LYS A 432 5.04 7.29 14.34
N LYS A 433 4.97 7.44 15.66
CA LYS A 433 3.81 7.06 16.45
C LYS A 433 2.63 7.97 16.11
N ILE A 434 1.49 7.36 15.75
CA ILE A 434 0.21 8.06 15.61
C ILE A 434 -0.58 7.87 16.91
N SER A 435 -0.97 8.97 17.55
CA SER A 435 -1.74 8.95 18.81
C SER A 435 -3.23 8.79 18.51
N THR A 436 -3.70 7.56 18.40
CA THR A 436 -5.11 7.25 18.09
C THR A 436 -5.67 6.12 18.93
N THR A 437 -7.01 6.09 19.06
CA THR A 437 -7.75 4.96 19.67
C THR A 437 -8.17 3.91 18.64
N ASN A 438 -8.00 4.20 17.35
CA ASN A 438 -8.29 3.29 16.25
C ASN A 438 -7.09 2.35 16.00
N THR A 439 -6.90 1.37 16.89
CA THR A 439 -5.72 0.47 16.88
C THR A 439 -6.10 -1.01 16.77
N ARG A 440 -7.39 -1.33 16.73
CA ARG A 440 -7.86 -2.71 16.67
C ARG A 440 -7.60 -3.30 15.29
N GLY A 441 -6.92 -4.45 15.27
CA GLY A 441 -6.61 -5.19 14.05
C GLY A 441 -5.27 -4.84 13.42
N THR A 442 -4.45 -3.99 14.03
CA THR A 442 -3.11 -3.61 13.52
C THR A 442 -2.22 -4.82 13.22
N GLY A 443 -2.17 -5.82 14.12
CA GLY A 443 -1.41 -7.06 13.89
C GLY A 443 -1.89 -7.86 12.68
N CYS A 444 -3.20 -8.17 12.64
CA CYS A 444 -3.80 -8.90 11.52
C CYS A 444 -3.64 -8.16 10.18
N THR A 445 -3.79 -6.84 10.20
CA THR A 445 -3.61 -5.96 9.03
C THR A 445 -2.16 -6.02 8.52
N LEU A 446 -1.17 -5.91 9.41
CA LEU A 446 0.24 -5.99 9.02
C LEU A 446 0.57 -7.34 8.38
N ALA A 447 0.22 -8.44 9.05
CA ALA A 447 0.50 -9.78 8.55
C ALA A 447 -0.19 -10.05 7.21
N SER A 448 -1.42 -9.57 7.05
CA SER A 448 -2.16 -9.70 5.78
C SER A 448 -1.59 -8.81 4.68
N ALA A 449 -1.09 -7.62 5.00
CA ALA A 449 -0.40 -6.76 4.04
C ALA A 449 0.92 -7.39 3.56
N ILE A 450 1.71 -7.97 4.47
CA ILE A 450 2.91 -8.74 4.13
C ILE A 450 2.56 -9.89 3.18
N ALA A 451 1.52 -10.67 3.51
CA ALA A 451 1.06 -11.77 2.65
C ALA A 451 0.61 -11.26 1.26
N GLY A 452 -0.05 -10.10 1.20
CA GLY A 452 -0.48 -9.47 -0.04
C GLY A 452 0.68 -9.04 -0.94
N PHE A 453 1.69 -8.34 -0.38
CA PHE A 453 2.88 -7.95 -1.14
C PHE A 453 3.71 -9.18 -1.58
N MET A 454 3.85 -10.19 -0.72
CA MET A 454 4.49 -11.46 -1.10
C MET A 454 3.74 -12.16 -2.23
N ALA A 455 2.40 -12.19 -2.21
CA ALA A 455 1.60 -12.79 -3.29
C ALA A 455 1.75 -12.03 -4.61
N ARG A 456 2.09 -10.74 -4.56
CA ARG A 456 2.46 -9.89 -5.71
C ARG A 456 3.92 -10.06 -6.16
N GLY A 457 4.69 -10.94 -5.51
CA GLY A 457 6.06 -11.28 -5.90
C GLY A 457 7.15 -10.50 -5.19
N TYR A 458 6.83 -9.70 -4.17
CA TYR A 458 7.84 -8.94 -3.43
C TYR A 458 8.72 -9.88 -2.58
N PRO A 459 10.05 -9.66 -2.54
CA PRO A 459 10.91 -10.25 -1.52
C PRO A 459 10.42 -9.91 -0.10
N VAL A 460 10.74 -10.77 0.88
CA VAL A 460 10.22 -10.60 2.26
C VAL A 460 10.60 -9.25 2.89
N PRO A 461 11.85 -8.75 2.82
CA PRO A 461 12.19 -7.43 3.37
C PRO A 461 11.35 -6.30 2.76
N ASP A 462 11.21 -6.29 1.43
CA ASP A 462 10.45 -5.27 0.69
C ASP A 462 8.94 -5.36 0.99
N ALA A 463 8.42 -6.59 1.14
CA ALA A 463 7.03 -6.83 1.53
C ALA A 463 6.73 -6.32 2.94
N VAL A 464 7.68 -6.48 3.87
CA VAL A 464 7.58 -5.95 5.24
C VAL A 464 7.62 -4.42 5.24
N GLU A 465 8.56 -3.80 4.53
CA GLU A 465 8.65 -2.34 4.42
C GLU A 465 7.36 -1.75 3.84
N SER A 466 6.88 -2.31 2.73
CA SER A 466 5.64 -1.87 2.07
C SER A 466 4.41 -2.07 2.97
N ALA A 467 4.35 -3.17 3.73
CA ALA A 467 3.27 -3.44 4.67
C ALA A 467 3.27 -2.51 5.88
N ILE A 468 4.44 -2.10 6.38
CA ILE A 468 4.58 -1.10 7.45
C ILE A 468 4.05 0.25 6.95
N GLY A 469 4.47 0.69 5.75
CA GLY A 469 3.98 1.92 5.14
C GLY A 469 2.46 1.91 4.97
N TYR A 470 1.90 0.82 4.42
CA TYR A 470 0.45 0.67 4.30
C TYR A 470 -0.26 0.71 5.67
N LEU A 471 0.26 0.04 6.69
CA LEU A 471 -0.33 0.05 8.02
C LEU A 471 -0.32 1.46 8.63
N HIS A 472 0.79 2.19 8.50
CA HIS A 472 0.91 3.57 8.97
C HIS A 472 -0.20 4.44 8.40
N GLU A 473 -0.38 4.37 7.09
CA GLU A 473 -1.40 5.12 6.38
C GLU A 473 -2.81 4.73 6.82
N VAL A 474 -3.07 3.43 7.00
CA VAL A 474 -4.37 2.95 7.50
C VAL A 474 -4.64 3.47 8.90
N ILE A 475 -3.64 3.51 9.79
CA ILE A 475 -3.78 4.08 11.14
C ILE A 475 -4.07 5.59 11.05
N ALA A 476 -3.33 6.32 10.21
CA ALA A 476 -3.51 7.76 10.00
C ALA A 476 -4.91 8.08 9.46
N CYS A 477 -5.37 7.37 8.42
CA CYS A 477 -6.70 7.56 7.85
C CYS A 477 -7.83 7.16 8.81
N SER A 478 -7.54 6.26 9.76
CA SER A 478 -8.52 5.83 10.76
C SER A 478 -8.65 6.80 11.94
N GLU A 479 -7.70 7.72 12.10
CA GLU A 479 -7.66 8.65 13.23
C GLU A 479 -8.97 9.45 13.34
N GLY A 480 -9.55 9.44 14.54
CA GLY A 480 -10.80 10.16 14.83
C GLY A 480 -12.06 9.52 14.26
N THR A 481 -11.98 8.41 13.51
CA THR A 481 -13.16 7.75 12.94
C THR A 481 -14.06 7.21 14.07
N PRO A 482 -15.33 7.65 14.17
CA PRO A 482 -16.22 7.28 15.27
C PRO A 482 -16.89 5.91 15.05
N LEU A 483 -16.12 4.91 14.61
CA LEU A 483 -16.59 3.55 14.38
C LEU A 483 -16.36 2.69 15.62
N GLY A 484 -17.45 2.18 16.21
CA GLY A 484 -17.40 1.37 17.43
C GLY A 484 -17.19 2.19 18.71
N GLN A 485 -17.11 1.49 19.84
CA GLN A 485 -16.94 2.06 21.17
C GLN A 485 -15.81 1.37 21.95
N GLY A 486 -15.31 2.00 23.00
CA GLY A 486 -14.25 1.44 23.84
C GLY A 486 -12.85 1.90 23.44
N PRO A 487 -11.81 1.35 24.08
CA PRO A 487 -10.43 1.85 23.99
C PRO A 487 -9.74 1.50 22.67
N ASN A 488 -10.14 0.41 22.00
CA ASN A 488 -9.52 -0.09 20.77
C ASN A 488 -10.55 -0.16 19.65
N ARG A 489 -10.69 0.93 18.91
CA ARG A 489 -11.63 1.05 17.78
C ARG A 489 -11.04 0.44 16.50
N PRO A 490 -11.87 -0.05 15.56
CA PRO A 490 -11.41 -0.64 14.29
C PRO A 490 -10.66 0.35 13.39
N LEU A 491 -9.78 -0.20 12.56
CA LEU A 491 -9.17 0.48 11.43
C LEU A 491 -10.11 0.56 10.21
N VAL A 492 -9.92 1.61 9.41
CA VAL A 492 -10.47 1.81 8.08
C VAL A 492 -9.43 1.32 7.06
N HIS A 493 -9.53 0.04 6.71
CA HIS A 493 -8.52 -0.68 5.92
C HIS A 493 -8.44 -0.21 4.45
N SER A 494 -9.40 0.56 3.96
CA SER A 494 -9.33 1.16 2.63
C SER A 494 -9.38 2.67 2.75
N ALA A 495 -8.28 3.33 2.34
CA ALA A 495 -8.22 4.79 2.23
C ALA A 495 -9.22 5.36 1.22
N ASN A 496 -9.76 4.53 0.31
CA ASN A 496 -10.82 4.89 -0.64
C ASN A 496 -12.22 4.93 0.01
N SER A 497 -12.34 4.56 1.29
CA SER A 497 -13.64 4.45 1.91
C SER A 497 -14.24 5.82 2.19
N ILE A 498 -15.40 6.08 1.58
CA ILE A 498 -16.12 7.36 1.62
C ILE A 498 -16.76 7.67 3.00
N TRP A 499 -16.28 7.06 4.08
CA TRP A 499 -16.84 7.24 5.43
C TRP A 499 -16.75 8.69 5.92
N VAL A 500 -15.78 9.46 5.42
CA VAL A 500 -15.59 10.88 5.75
C VAL A 500 -16.82 11.73 5.39
N ASN A 501 -17.63 11.30 4.42
CA ASN A 501 -18.87 12.02 4.04
C ASN A 501 -20.04 11.76 5.01
N TYR A 502 -19.90 10.86 5.98
CA TYR A 502 -20.97 10.50 6.93
C TYR A 502 -20.79 11.11 8.32
N PHE A 503 -19.77 11.94 8.54
CA PHE A 503 -19.43 12.51 9.86
C PHE A 503 -19.25 14.02 9.83
#